data_AF-W4M342-F1
#
_entry.id   AF-W4M342-F1
#
_cell.length_a   1.000
_cell.length_b   1.000
_cell.length_c   1.000
_cell.angle_alpha   90.00
_cell.angle_beta   90.00
_cell.angle_gamma   90.00
#
_symmetry.space_group_name_H-M   'P 1'
#
loop_
_entity.id
_entity.type
_entity.pdbx_description
1 polymer ?
#
loop_
_entity_poly.entity_id
_entity_poly.type
_entity_poly.pdbx_seq_one_letter_code
_entity_poly.pdbx_strand_id
1 'polypeptide(L)'
;MLDPVCGMDVDPGLAAATSIYAGITYYFCTQTCEARFQASPETYLDDGNPLSQYARSLYTDLHRLRKHFGHPSTASSSLPALSTAEWETILLLGQQGACNMRQIAATCRTALSTMTGIVDRLETNKALVRRLPSATDRRVVLVQLTEEGQRVYRHRLESDMQVVLTLLQPLTPQEQQMFVACIHKGVHQLAHAQASDPPTRRRYSHGNHTA
;
A
#
# COMPACT_ATOMS: atom_id res chain seq x y z
N MET A 1 -0.59 8.00 18.72
CA MET A 1 -2.07 8.05 18.59
C MET A 1 -2.46 9.51 18.42
N LEU A 2 -3.45 9.83 17.57
CA LEU A 2 -3.77 11.23 17.26
C LEU A 2 -4.70 11.85 18.31
N ASP A 3 -4.31 13.03 18.81
CA ASP A 3 -5.15 13.93 19.59
C ASP A 3 -6.36 14.35 18.74
N PRO A 4 -7.61 14.11 19.19
CA PRO A 4 -8.80 14.36 18.38
C PRO A 4 -9.10 15.85 18.18
N VAL A 5 -8.56 16.75 19.01
CA VAL A 5 -8.80 18.19 18.95
C VAL A 5 -7.87 18.87 17.95
N CYS A 6 -6.58 18.52 17.97
CA CYS A 6 -5.58 19.20 17.16
C CYS A 6 -4.89 18.32 16.11
N GLY A 7 -5.06 16.99 16.17
CA GLY A 7 -4.41 16.04 15.27
C GLY A 7 -2.93 15.78 15.56
N MET A 8 -2.41 16.24 16.70
CA MET A 8 -1.02 15.99 17.10
C MET A 8 -0.81 14.51 17.45
N ASP A 9 0.35 13.96 17.12
CA ASP A 9 0.71 12.60 17.49
C ASP A 9 1.16 12.53 18.96
N VAL A 10 0.49 11.70 19.74
CA VAL A 10 0.67 11.52 21.17
C VAL A 10 1.10 10.08 21.44
N ASP A 11 2.21 9.91 22.13
CA ASP A 11 2.59 8.63 22.73
C ASP A 11 1.66 8.35 23.94
N PRO A 12 0.87 7.26 23.94
CA PRO A 12 0.00 6.91 25.06
C PRO A 12 0.71 6.81 26.42
N GLY A 13 1.97 6.39 26.44
CA GLY A 13 2.77 6.28 27.67
C GLY A 13 3.28 7.61 28.21
N LEU A 14 3.24 8.68 27.40
CA LEU A 14 3.74 10.01 27.73
C LEU A 14 2.69 11.11 27.52
N ALA A 15 1.41 10.74 27.41
CA ALA A 15 0.34 11.68 27.14
C ALA A 15 0.23 12.73 28.25
N ALA A 16 0.09 14.00 27.88
CA ALA A 16 -0.04 15.10 28.84
C ALA A 16 -1.37 15.06 29.60
N ALA A 17 -2.40 14.46 28.99
CA ALA A 17 -3.71 14.22 29.59
C ALA A 17 -4.43 13.07 28.87
N THR A 18 -5.41 12.46 29.57
CA THR A 18 -6.27 11.39 29.04
C THR A 18 -7.70 11.56 29.52
N SER A 19 -8.69 11.22 28.69
CA SER A 19 -10.11 11.25 29.06
C SER A 19 -10.82 10.02 28.53
N ILE A 20 -11.81 9.50 29.27
CA ILE A 20 -12.64 8.38 28.82
C ILE A 20 -13.99 8.94 28.33
N TYR A 21 -14.34 8.64 27.08
CA TYR A 21 -15.63 8.97 26.49
C TYR A 21 -16.19 7.75 25.73
N ALA A 22 -17.46 7.43 25.94
CA ALA A 22 -18.12 6.24 25.38
C ALA A 22 -17.35 4.90 25.60
N GLY A 23 -16.65 4.79 26.74
CA GLY A 23 -15.84 3.60 27.08
C GLY A 23 -14.48 3.53 26.40
N ILE A 24 -14.04 4.60 25.73
CA ILE A 24 -12.77 4.67 24.99
C ILE A 24 -11.87 5.72 25.62
N THR A 25 -10.60 5.36 25.81
CA THR A 25 -9.57 6.27 26.29
C THR A 25 -9.02 7.11 25.14
N TYR A 26 -9.15 8.43 25.27
CA TYR A 26 -8.57 9.44 24.39
C TYR A 26 -7.31 10.04 25.03
N TYR A 27 -6.32 10.37 24.20
CA TYR A 27 -5.02 10.88 24.62
C TYR A 27 -4.80 12.27 24.02
N PHE A 28 -4.28 13.20 24.83
CA PHE A 28 -4.16 14.61 24.44
C PHE A 28 -2.73 15.11 24.57
N CYS A 29 -2.33 16.00 23.66
CA CYS A 29 -1.01 16.61 23.66
C CYS A 29 -0.85 17.64 24.79
N THR A 30 -1.97 18.19 25.28
CA THR A 30 -2.03 19.20 26.34
C THR A 30 -3.33 19.09 27.14
N GLN A 31 -3.34 19.58 28.38
CA GLN A 31 -4.55 19.72 29.19
C GLN A 31 -5.60 20.64 28.51
N THR A 32 -5.16 21.61 27.71
CA THR A 32 -6.07 22.47 26.95
C THR A 32 -6.85 21.68 25.90
N CYS A 33 -6.23 20.73 25.23
CA CYS A 33 -6.92 19.86 24.26
C CYS A 33 -7.89 18.91 24.98
N GLU A 34 -7.50 18.36 26.13
CA GLU A 34 -8.41 17.58 26.97
C GLU A 34 -9.64 18.38 27.40
N ALA A 35 -9.45 19.60 27.93
CA ALA A 35 -10.55 20.44 28.39
C ALA A 35 -11.51 20.82 27.25
N ARG A 36 -10.97 21.14 26.06
CA ARG A 36 -11.78 21.39 24.86
C ARG A 36 -12.58 20.16 24.44
N PHE A 37 -11.95 18.99 24.47
CA PHE A 37 -12.62 17.73 24.15
C PHE A 37 -13.74 17.44 25.14
N GLN A 38 -13.49 17.52 26.46
CA GLN A 38 -14.51 17.28 27.49
C GLN A 38 -15.71 18.23 27.39
N ALA A 39 -15.49 19.47 26.91
CA ALA A 39 -16.56 20.44 26.73
C ALA A 39 -17.53 20.08 25.60
N SER A 40 -17.05 19.46 24.51
CA SER A 40 -17.90 19.08 23.36
C SER A 40 -17.29 17.92 22.55
N PRO A 41 -17.26 16.67 23.09
CA PRO A 41 -16.59 15.53 22.46
C PRO A 41 -17.13 15.23 21.05
N GLU A 42 -18.44 15.32 20.87
CA GLU A 42 -19.13 15.10 19.59
C GLU A 42 -18.65 16.03 18.46
N THR A 43 -18.09 17.20 18.76
CA THR A 43 -17.54 18.10 17.73
C THR A 43 -16.25 17.56 17.11
N TYR A 44 -15.53 16.71 17.83
CA TYR A 44 -14.22 16.18 17.43
C TYR A 44 -14.27 14.73 16.95
N LEU A 45 -15.41 14.06 17.16
CA LEU A 45 -15.61 12.66 16.80
C LEU A 45 -16.59 12.58 15.63
N ASP A 46 -16.07 12.39 14.41
CA ASP A 46 -16.90 12.21 13.22
C ASP A 46 -17.93 11.07 13.43
N ASP A 47 -19.21 11.43 13.39
CA ASP A 47 -20.41 10.60 13.60
C ASP A 47 -20.46 9.78 14.92
N GLY A 48 -19.65 10.14 15.91
CA GLY A 48 -19.57 9.40 17.19
C GLY A 48 -19.06 7.96 17.05
N ASN A 49 -18.52 7.58 15.89
CA ASN A 49 -18.03 6.23 15.64
C ASN A 49 -16.55 6.12 16.02
N PRO A 50 -16.17 5.32 17.02
CA PRO A 50 -14.78 5.07 17.39
C PRO A 50 -13.87 4.65 16.23
N LEU A 51 -14.45 3.97 15.25
CA LEU A 51 -13.75 3.54 14.04
C LEU A 51 -13.18 4.72 13.25
N SER A 52 -13.81 5.91 13.30
CA SER A 52 -13.34 7.10 12.56
C SER A 52 -12.01 7.61 13.09
N GLN A 53 -11.80 7.58 14.41
CA GLN A 53 -10.53 7.95 15.03
C GLN A 53 -9.41 6.95 14.69
N TYR A 54 -9.67 5.65 14.86
CA TYR A 54 -8.70 4.61 14.50
C TYR A 54 -8.38 4.65 13.00
N ALA A 55 -9.37 4.89 12.15
CA ALA A 55 -9.19 5.04 10.71
C ALA A 55 -8.31 6.25 10.38
N ARG A 56 -8.46 7.39 11.07
CA ARG A 56 -7.63 8.58 10.86
C ARG A 56 -6.18 8.36 11.30
N SER A 57 -5.97 7.71 12.45
CA SER A 57 -4.61 7.32 12.90
C SER A 57 -3.98 6.37 11.89
N LEU A 58 -4.70 5.29 11.55
CA LEU A 58 -4.23 4.28 10.60
C LEU A 58 -3.94 4.88 9.23
N TYR A 59 -4.78 5.77 8.71
CA TYR A 59 -4.54 6.47 7.44
C TYR A 59 -3.23 7.26 7.47
N THR A 60 -2.98 7.98 8.56
CA THR A 60 -1.75 8.76 8.77
C THR A 60 -0.53 7.83 8.85
N ASP A 61 -0.64 6.76 9.61
CA ASP A 61 0.44 5.78 9.79
C ASP A 61 0.74 5.03 8.50
N LEU A 62 -0.27 4.59 7.75
CA LEU A 62 -0.12 4.00 6.42
C LEU A 62 0.56 4.96 5.44
N HIS A 63 0.20 6.25 5.49
CA HIS A 63 0.83 7.25 4.63
C HIS A 63 2.31 7.47 4.97
N ARG A 64 2.66 7.47 6.27
CA ARG A 64 4.07 7.55 6.73
C ARG A 64 4.82 6.30 6.32
N LEU A 65 4.26 5.13 6.62
CA LEU A 65 4.83 3.82 6.31
C LEU A 65 5.08 3.66 4.81
N ARG A 66 4.15 4.11 3.96
CA ARG A 66 4.29 4.13 2.49
C ARG A 66 5.56 4.85 2.03
N LYS A 67 6.07 5.84 2.74
CA LYS A 67 7.32 6.54 2.36
C LYS A 67 8.57 5.66 2.51
N HIS A 68 8.49 4.62 3.34
CA HIS A 68 9.58 3.66 3.55
C HIS A 68 9.54 2.50 2.54
N PHE A 69 8.37 2.23 1.94
CA PHE A 69 8.20 1.25 0.86
C PHE A 69 8.23 1.92 -0.51
N GLY A 70 8.54 1.19 -1.58
CA GLY A 70 8.22 1.69 -2.94
C GLY A 70 9.05 2.90 -3.44
N HIS A 71 9.92 3.48 -2.62
CA HIS A 71 10.96 4.41 -3.06
C HIS A 71 12.29 3.70 -3.33
N PRO A 72 12.97 3.98 -4.47
CA PRO A 72 14.35 3.56 -4.64
C PRO A 72 15.14 4.16 -3.47
N SER A 73 15.70 3.32 -2.62
CA SER A 73 16.66 3.77 -1.62
C SER A 73 17.74 4.54 -2.38
N THR A 74 17.84 5.83 -2.10
CA THR A 74 18.86 6.73 -2.68
C THR A 74 20.28 6.29 -2.33
N ALA A 75 20.43 5.27 -1.47
CA ALA A 75 21.69 4.70 -1.03
C ALA A 75 22.32 3.70 -2.01
N SER A 76 21.61 3.22 -3.05
CA SER A 76 22.19 2.32 -4.07
C SER A 76 22.05 2.91 -5.47
N SER A 77 23.05 3.69 -5.87
CA SER A 77 23.13 4.41 -7.15
C SER A 77 23.24 3.50 -8.40
N SER A 78 23.16 2.18 -8.26
CA SER A 78 23.38 1.22 -9.34
C SER A 78 22.10 0.61 -9.92
N LEU A 79 20.93 0.80 -9.30
CA LEU A 79 19.67 0.22 -9.77
C LEU A 79 18.87 1.18 -10.66
N PRO A 80 18.22 0.68 -11.73
CA PRO A 80 17.41 1.50 -12.61
C PRO A 80 16.18 2.05 -11.88
N ALA A 81 15.82 3.30 -12.18
CA ALA A 81 14.58 3.90 -11.68
C ALA A 81 13.35 3.17 -12.26
N LEU A 82 12.41 2.78 -11.40
CA LEU A 82 11.16 2.12 -11.77
C LEU A 82 9.97 2.98 -11.37
N SER A 83 8.98 3.09 -12.27
CA SER A 83 7.63 3.55 -11.91
C SER A 83 6.89 2.50 -11.07
N THR A 84 5.78 2.88 -10.43
CA THR A 84 4.97 1.97 -9.62
C THR A 84 4.51 0.73 -10.39
N ALA A 85 3.95 0.92 -11.60
CA ALA A 85 3.44 -0.19 -12.40
C ALA A 85 4.54 -1.10 -12.94
N GLU A 86 5.73 -0.55 -13.21
CA GLU A 86 6.92 -1.34 -13.57
C GLU A 86 7.39 -2.17 -12.37
N TRP A 87 7.44 -1.59 -11.17
CA TRP A 87 7.77 -2.32 -9.96
C TRP A 87 6.76 -3.42 -9.65
N GLU A 88 5.46 -3.15 -9.72
CA GLU A 88 4.40 -4.15 -9.53
C GLU A 88 4.56 -5.33 -10.50
N THR A 89 4.93 -5.05 -11.75
CA THR A 89 5.21 -6.08 -12.76
C THR A 89 6.45 -6.92 -12.39
N ILE A 90 7.54 -6.30 -11.94
CA ILE A 90 8.74 -7.01 -11.49
C ILE A 90 8.45 -7.86 -10.24
N LEU A 91 7.74 -7.29 -9.26
CA LEU A 91 7.31 -7.98 -8.04
C LEU A 91 6.49 -9.22 -8.36
N LEU A 92 5.49 -9.10 -9.25
CA LEU A 92 4.65 -10.20 -9.69
C LEU A 92 5.47 -11.32 -10.32
N LEU A 93 6.32 -10.98 -11.30
CA LEU A 93 7.15 -11.96 -12.02
C LEU A 93 8.19 -12.61 -11.09
N GLY A 94 8.70 -11.88 -10.10
CA GLY A 94 9.60 -12.42 -9.08
C GLY A 94 8.91 -13.43 -8.15
N GLN A 95 7.62 -13.23 -7.85
CA GLN A 95 6.82 -14.11 -6.98
C GLN A 95 6.27 -15.33 -7.72
N GLN A 96 5.77 -15.14 -8.94
CA GLN A 96 5.01 -16.17 -9.69
C GLN A 96 5.83 -16.82 -10.81
N GLY A 97 7.00 -16.28 -11.15
CA GLY A 97 7.79 -16.72 -12.28
C GLY A 97 7.22 -16.20 -13.61
N ALA A 98 7.29 -17.03 -14.66
CA ALA A 98 6.89 -16.62 -16.00
C ALA A 98 5.36 -16.50 -16.14
N CYS A 99 4.86 -15.32 -16.50
CA CYS A 99 3.43 -15.02 -16.62
C CYS A 99 3.07 -14.56 -18.03
N ASN A 100 1.83 -14.82 -18.46
CA ASN A 100 1.32 -14.25 -19.70
C ASN A 100 0.80 -12.81 -19.51
N MET A 101 0.68 -12.05 -20.60
CA MET A 101 0.32 -10.63 -20.55
C MET A 101 -1.05 -10.37 -19.87
N ARG A 102 -2.01 -11.30 -20.00
CA ARG A 102 -3.34 -11.18 -19.38
C ARG A 102 -3.25 -11.30 -17.86
N GLN A 103 -2.44 -12.24 -17.35
CA GLN A 103 -2.20 -12.41 -15.91
C GLN A 103 -1.53 -11.18 -15.31
N ILE A 104 -0.53 -10.62 -16.01
CA ILE A 104 0.19 -9.43 -15.56
C ILE A 104 -0.75 -8.21 -15.53
N ALA A 105 -1.50 -7.98 -16.62
CA ALA A 105 -2.44 -6.87 -16.70
C ALA A 105 -3.52 -6.92 -15.61
N ALA A 106 -4.09 -8.11 -15.36
CA ALA A 106 -5.10 -8.31 -14.32
C ALA A 106 -4.55 -8.03 -12.92
N THR A 107 -3.36 -8.55 -12.61
CA THR A 107 -2.77 -8.42 -11.27
C THR A 107 -2.31 -6.99 -11.00
N CYS A 108 -1.68 -6.32 -11.97
CA CYS A 108 -1.30 -4.91 -11.88
C CYS A 108 -2.51 -3.95 -12.06
N ARG A 109 -3.72 -4.48 -12.27
CA ARG A 109 -4.96 -3.71 -12.47
C ARG A 109 -4.86 -2.66 -13.58
N THR A 110 -4.29 -3.05 -14.72
CA THR A 110 -4.12 -2.19 -15.90
C THR A 110 -4.80 -2.78 -17.14
N ALA A 111 -5.10 -1.92 -18.13
CA ALA A 111 -5.56 -2.38 -19.43
C ALA A 111 -4.42 -3.11 -20.19
N LEU A 112 -4.79 -4.08 -21.04
CA LEU A 112 -3.81 -4.90 -21.78
C LEU A 112 -2.91 -4.07 -22.71
N SER A 113 -3.45 -3.01 -23.31
CA SER A 113 -2.69 -2.07 -24.15
C SER A 113 -1.61 -1.34 -23.35
N THR A 114 -1.95 -0.86 -22.15
CA THR A 114 -1.01 -0.21 -21.24
C THR A 114 0.06 -1.18 -20.75
N MET A 115 -0.34 -2.40 -20.38
CA MET A 115 0.60 -3.42 -19.90
C MET A 115 1.63 -3.81 -20.96
N THR A 116 1.21 -3.86 -22.24
CA THR A 116 2.13 -4.11 -23.35
C THR A 116 3.26 -3.08 -23.38
N GLY A 117 2.91 -1.79 -23.31
CA GLY A 117 3.92 -0.73 -23.26
C GLY A 117 4.79 -0.74 -22.00
N ILE A 118 4.27 -1.21 -20.86
CA ILE A 118 5.08 -1.39 -19.64
C ILE A 118 6.12 -2.49 -19.85
N VAL A 119 5.71 -3.66 -20.33
CA VAL A 119 6.62 -4.78 -20.60
C VAL A 119 7.64 -4.43 -21.67
N ASP A 120 7.24 -3.72 -22.73
CA ASP A 120 8.17 -3.25 -23.77
C ASP A 120 9.26 -2.36 -23.17
N ARG A 121 8.93 -1.41 -22.29
CA ARG A 121 9.94 -0.59 -21.63
C ARG A 121 10.85 -1.40 -20.71
N LEU A 122 10.29 -2.35 -19.97
CA LEU A 122 11.07 -3.23 -19.08
C LEU A 122 12.02 -4.14 -19.87
N GLU A 123 11.64 -4.58 -21.06
CA GLU A 123 12.45 -5.43 -21.93
C GLU A 123 13.49 -4.61 -22.70
N THR A 124 13.05 -3.61 -23.48
CA THR A 124 13.90 -2.86 -24.41
C THR A 124 14.78 -1.81 -23.74
N ASN A 125 14.22 -1.03 -22.80
CA ASN A 125 14.95 0.11 -22.23
C ASN A 125 15.75 -0.29 -20.98
N LYS A 126 15.30 -1.31 -20.25
CA LYS A 126 15.88 -1.69 -18.94
C LYS A 126 16.45 -3.11 -18.89
N ALA A 127 16.18 -3.96 -19.88
CA ALA A 127 16.63 -5.35 -19.93
C ALA A 127 16.30 -6.17 -18.67
N LEU A 128 15.20 -5.84 -17.97
CA LEU A 128 14.80 -6.49 -16.72
C LEU A 128 13.86 -7.68 -16.92
N VAL A 129 13.19 -7.73 -18.07
CA VAL A 129 12.31 -8.84 -18.45
C VAL A 129 12.67 -9.32 -19.84
N ARG A 130 12.27 -10.57 -20.14
CA ARG A 130 12.37 -11.15 -21.48
C ARG A 130 11.11 -11.94 -21.80
N ARG A 131 10.75 -11.95 -23.08
CA ARG A 131 9.68 -12.79 -23.62
C ARG A 131 10.20 -14.16 -24.05
N LEU A 132 9.38 -15.18 -23.83
CA LEU A 132 9.65 -16.55 -24.28
C LEU A 132 8.35 -17.26 -24.68
N PRO A 133 8.39 -18.21 -25.64
CA PRO A 133 7.25 -19.06 -25.92
C PRO A 133 6.95 -19.96 -24.72
N SER A 134 5.67 -20.21 -24.45
CA SER A 134 5.28 -21.20 -23.45
C SER A 134 5.71 -22.60 -23.90
N ALA A 135 6.13 -23.42 -22.93
CA ALA A 135 6.50 -24.81 -23.15
C ALA A 135 5.29 -25.69 -23.53
N THR A 136 4.08 -25.33 -23.09
CA THR A 136 2.85 -26.09 -23.32
C THR A 136 2.11 -25.67 -24.59
N ASP A 137 2.16 -24.40 -24.96
CA ASP A 137 1.57 -23.86 -26.19
C ASP A 137 2.43 -22.72 -26.74
N ARG A 138 3.16 -22.98 -27.82
CA ARG A 138 4.07 -21.99 -28.44
C ARG A 138 3.38 -20.73 -28.95
N ARG A 139 2.05 -20.73 -29.08
CA ARG A 139 1.27 -19.53 -29.43
C ARG A 139 1.14 -18.55 -28.27
N VAL A 140 1.36 -19.03 -27.05
CA VAL A 140 1.34 -18.21 -25.83
C VAL A 140 2.73 -17.65 -25.59
N VAL A 141 2.82 -16.32 -25.50
CA VAL A 141 4.04 -15.64 -25.07
C VAL A 141 3.98 -15.41 -23.56
N LEU A 142 5.01 -15.86 -22.88
CA LEU A 142 5.26 -15.59 -21.46
C LEU A 142 6.29 -14.48 -21.33
N VAL A 143 6.23 -13.77 -20.21
CA VAL A 143 7.20 -12.78 -19.76
C VAL A 143 7.81 -13.31 -18.48
N GLN A 144 9.13 -13.22 -18.34
CA GLN A 144 9.83 -13.58 -17.11
C GLN A 144 10.95 -12.57 -16.82
N LEU A 145 11.42 -12.53 -15.58
CA LEU A 145 12.59 -11.74 -15.20
C LEU A 145 13.86 -12.26 -15.92
N THR A 146 14.72 -11.34 -16.31
CA THR A 146 16.12 -11.64 -16.64
C THR A 146 16.92 -11.85 -15.33
N GLU A 147 18.19 -12.23 -15.43
CA GLU A 147 19.08 -12.26 -14.26
C GLU A 147 19.17 -10.89 -13.58
N GLU A 148 19.22 -9.83 -14.39
CA GLU A 148 19.21 -8.45 -13.89
C GLU A 148 17.88 -8.10 -13.23
N GLY A 149 16.75 -8.46 -13.86
CA GLY A 149 15.43 -8.33 -13.25
C GLY A 149 15.32 -9.03 -11.89
N GLN A 150 15.89 -10.24 -11.79
CA GLN A 150 15.92 -11.01 -10.54
C GLN A 150 16.81 -10.35 -9.48
N ARG A 151 17.90 -9.68 -9.88
CA ARG A 151 18.75 -8.90 -8.96
C ARG A 151 17.99 -7.70 -8.41
N VAL A 152 17.32 -6.94 -9.27
CA VAL A 152 16.46 -5.80 -8.88
C VAL A 152 15.35 -6.25 -7.93
N TYR A 153 14.65 -7.34 -8.27
CA TYR A 153 13.59 -7.92 -7.44
C TYR A 153 14.11 -8.28 -6.03
N ARG A 154 15.21 -9.03 -5.95
CA ARG A 154 15.78 -9.48 -4.66
C ARG A 154 16.25 -8.31 -3.79
N HIS A 155 17.00 -7.38 -4.36
CA HIS A 155 17.48 -6.21 -3.61
C HIS A 155 16.31 -5.40 -3.05
N ARG A 156 15.24 -5.24 -3.82
CA ARG A 156 14.08 -4.47 -3.37
C ARG A 156 13.25 -5.21 -2.33
N LEU A 157 13.06 -6.51 -2.51
CA LEU A 157 12.43 -7.38 -1.51
C LEU A 157 13.18 -7.34 -0.18
N GLU A 158 14.51 -7.40 -0.21
CA GLU A 158 15.36 -7.30 0.99
C GLU A 158 15.21 -5.94 1.68
N SER A 159 15.23 -4.85 0.91
CA SER A 159 14.99 -3.50 1.44
C SER A 159 13.60 -3.35 2.07
N ASP A 160 12.56 -3.82 1.40
CA ASP A 160 11.19 -3.76 1.93
C ASP A 160 11.04 -4.66 3.16
N MET A 161 11.70 -5.84 3.18
CA MET A 161 11.72 -6.73 4.34
C MET A 161 12.41 -6.09 5.55
N GLN A 162 13.48 -5.33 5.34
CA GLN A 162 14.16 -4.62 6.43
C GLN A 162 13.25 -3.58 7.10
N VAL A 163 12.39 -2.90 6.32
CA VAL A 163 11.37 -2.00 6.86
C VAL A 163 10.38 -2.76 7.73
N VAL A 164 9.89 -3.91 7.26
CA VAL A 164 8.97 -4.77 8.02
C VAL A 164 9.62 -5.26 9.32
N LEU A 165 10.88 -5.69 9.27
CA LEU A 165 11.62 -6.12 10.46
C LEU A 165 11.74 -4.98 11.47
N THR A 166 12.10 -3.77 11.01
CA THR A 166 12.21 -2.58 11.87
C THR A 166 10.87 -2.22 12.51
N LEU A 167 9.77 -2.36 11.78
CA LEU A 167 8.41 -2.12 12.28
C LEU A 167 8.02 -3.13 13.38
N LEU A 168 8.41 -4.40 13.25
CA LEU A 168 8.04 -5.47 14.18
C LEU A 168 8.97 -5.62 15.38
N GLN A 169 10.24 -5.20 15.24
CA GLN A 169 11.26 -5.29 16.28
C GLN A 169 10.87 -4.71 17.66
N PRO A 170 10.18 -3.55 17.76
CA PRO A 170 9.79 -3.02 19.07
C PRO A 170 8.62 -3.75 19.74
N LEU A 171 7.92 -4.63 19.01
CA LEU A 171 6.75 -5.36 19.51
C LEU A 171 7.17 -6.67 20.18
N THR A 172 6.50 -7.04 21.26
CA THR A 172 6.62 -8.37 21.87
C THR A 172 6.13 -9.46 20.91
N PRO A 173 6.53 -10.74 21.07
CA PRO A 173 6.07 -11.82 20.19
C PRO A 173 4.54 -11.95 20.09
N GLN A 174 3.83 -11.68 21.19
CA GLN A 174 2.37 -11.69 21.21
C GLN A 174 1.78 -10.51 20.41
N GLU A 175 2.34 -9.31 20.55
CA GLU A 175 1.94 -8.14 19.79
C GLU A 175 2.25 -8.29 18.29
N GLN A 176 3.39 -8.87 17.93
CA GLN A 176 3.74 -9.20 16.54
C GLN A 176 2.69 -10.12 15.91
N GLN A 177 2.33 -11.21 16.61
CA GLN A 177 1.31 -12.15 16.14
C GLN A 177 -0.05 -11.46 15.98
N MET A 178 -0.45 -10.65 16.96
CA MET A 178 -1.71 -9.90 16.92
C MET A 178 -1.73 -8.90 15.76
N PHE A 179 -0.66 -8.14 15.58
CA PHE A 179 -0.53 -7.16 14.52
C PHE A 179 -0.66 -7.80 13.14
N VAL A 180 0.10 -8.87 12.89
CA VAL A 180 0.04 -9.62 11.62
C VAL A 180 -1.35 -10.21 11.38
N ALA A 181 -1.98 -10.79 12.41
CA ALA A 181 -3.34 -11.33 12.30
C ALA A 181 -4.38 -10.25 11.94
N CYS A 182 -4.31 -9.08 12.58
CA CYS A 182 -5.19 -7.94 12.30
C CYS A 182 -5.00 -7.39 10.88
N ILE A 183 -3.75 -7.21 10.44
CA ILE A 183 -3.45 -6.75 9.07
C ILE A 183 -3.96 -7.78 8.05
N HIS A 184 -3.69 -9.07 8.23
CA HIS A 184 -4.20 -10.11 7.34
C HIS A 184 -5.73 -10.10 7.24
N LYS A 185 -6.43 -9.97 8.37
CA LYS A 185 -7.89 -9.87 8.39
C LYS A 185 -8.40 -8.67 7.60
N GLY A 186 -7.79 -7.50 7.78
CA GLY A 186 -8.13 -6.28 7.04
C GLY A 186 -7.86 -6.38 5.54
N VAL A 187 -6.69 -6.90 5.15
CA VAL A 187 -6.31 -7.11 3.74
C VAL A 187 -7.26 -8.08 3.05
N HIS A 188 -7.62 -9.17 3.71
CA HIS A 188 -8.59 -10.13 3.17
C HIS A 188 -9.95 -9.48 2.93
N GLN A 189 -10.43 -8.65 3.86
CA GLN A 189 -11.69 -7.91 3.69
C GLN A 189 -11.66 -6.98 2.47
N LEU A 190 -10.55 -6.27 2.23
CA LEU A 190 -10.39 -5.41 1.06
C LEU A 190 -10.42 -6.19 -0.25
N ALA A 191 -9.79 -7.37 -0.30
CA ALA A 191 -9.81 -8.23 -1.48
C ALA A 191 -11.23 -8.69 -1.83
N HIS A 192 -12.03 -9.06 -0.81
CA HIS A 192 -13.44 -9.44 -1.02
C HIS A 192 -14.29 -8.26 -1.48
N ALA A 193 -14.13 -7.08 -0.86
CA ALA A 193 -14.89 -5.88 -1.24
C ALA A 193 -14.69 -5.49 -2.70
N GLN A 194 -13.45 -5.57 -3.22
CA GLN A 194 -13.13 -5.28 -4.61
C GLN A 194 -13.68 -6.33 -5.60
N ALA A 195 -13.92 -7.57 -5.17
CA ALA A 195 -14.52 -8.60 -6.00
C ALA A 195 -16.05 -8.43 -6.16
N SER A 196 -16.70 -7.78 -5.20
CA SER A 196 -18.14 -7.54 -5.18
C SER A 196 -18.60 -6.23 -5.85
N ASP A 197 -17.67 -5.33 -6.20
CA ASP A 197 -18.01 -4.05 -6.84
C ASP A 197 -17.87 -4.17 -8.37
N PRO A 198 -18.97 -4.18 -9.16
CA PRO A 198 -18.88 -4.27 -10.61
C PRO A 198 -18.19 -3.02 -11.18
N PRO A 199 -17.44 -3.13 -12.29
CA PRO A 199 -16.79 -1.97 -12.89
C PRO A 199 -17.87 -1.00 -13.36
N THR A 200 -18.10 0.06 -12.59
CA THR A 200 -18.96 1.16 -12.98
C THR A 200 -18.40 1.73 -14.27
N ARG A 201 -19.13 1.51 -15.38
CA ARG A 201 -18.85 2.11 -16.68
C ARG A 201 -18.73 3.61 -16.49
N ARG A 202 -17.50 4.14 -16.51
CA ARG A 202 -17.27 5.57 -16.76
C ARG A 202 -17.86 5.89 -18.13
N ARG A 203 -19.07 6.46 -18.14
CA ARG A 203 -19.64 7.11 -19.33
C ARG A 203 -18.72 8.27 -19.68
N TYR A 204 -17.93 8.10 -20.74
CA TYR A 204 -17.33 9.22 -21.44
C TYR A 204 -18.48 10.01 -22.10
N SER A 205 -18.90 11.10 -21.48
CA SER A 205 -19.67 12.14 -22.16
C SER A 205 -18.75 12.83 -23.16
N HIS A 206 -18.82 12.38 -24.42
CA HIS A 206 -18.31 13.16 -25.55
C HIS A 206 -19.20 14.40 -25.69
N GLY A 207 -18.72 15.54 -25.21
CA GLY A 207 -19.24 16.84 -25.59
C GLY A 207 -18.65 17.25 -26.93
N ASN A 208 -19.26 16.79 -28.02
CA ASN A 208 -19.20 17.49 -29.30
C ASN A 208 -20.40 18.44 -29.33
N HIS A 209 -20.15 19.75 -29.43
CA HIS A 209 -20.85 20.59 -30.40
C HIS A 209 -20.09 21.91 -30.61
N THR A 210 -19.61 22.04 -31.84
CA THR A 210 -19.27 23.26 -32.56
C THR A 210 -20.47 24.19 -32.68
N ALA A 211 -20.24 25.49 -32.49
CA ALA A 211 -20.59 26.57 -33.42
C ALA A 211 -19.77 27.80 -33.04
#